data_AF-A0A534VYU4-F1
#
_entry.id   AF-A0A534VYU4-F1
#
_cell.length_a   1.000
_cell.length_b   1.000
_cell.length_c   1.000
_cell.angle_alpha   90.00
_cell.angle_beta   90.00
_cell.angle_gamma   90.00
#
_symmetry.space_group_name_H-M   'P 1'
#
loop_
_entity.id
_entity.type
_entity.pdbx_description
1 polymer ?
#
loop_
_entity_poly.entity_id
_entity_poly.type
_entity_poly.pdbx_seq_one_letter_code
_entity_poly.pdbx_strand_id
1 'polypeptide(L)' 'MKRVAITTLGCKVNAYDSATIADRLRAAGCRLVGPGAPADVV' A
#
# COMPACT_ATOMS: atom_id res chain seq x y z
N MET A 1 -9.04 12.03 -2.78
CA MET A 1 -8.49 10.80 -2.15
C MET A 1 -7.75 9.99 -3.20
N LYS A 2 -6.44 9.76 -3.05
CA LYS A 2 -5.63 8.98 -4.00
C LYS A 2 -5.74 7.48 -3.74
N ARG A 3 -5.78 6.68 -4.80
CA ARG A 3 -5.77 5.21 -4.78
C ARG A 3 -4.32 4.71 -4.87
N VAL A 4 -3.89 3.90 -3.93
CA VAL A 4 -2.51 3.41 -3.87
C VAL A 4 -2.50 1.88 -3.86
N ALA A 5 -1.71 1.27 -4.72
CA ALA A 5 -1.41 -0.16 -4.67
C ALA A 5 -0.03 -0.35 -4.00
N ILE A 6 0.13 -1.37 -3.16
CA ILE A 6 1.42 -1.73 -2.57
C ILE A 6 1.77 -3.14 -3.02
N THR A 7 2.94 -3.30 -3.62
CA THR A 7 3.51 -4.61 -3.96
C THR A 7 4.58 -4.98 -2.94
N THR A 8 4.33 -6.04 -2.16
CA THR A 8 5.31 -6.55 -1.19
C THR A 8 6.23 -7.59 -1.84
N LEU A 9 7.53 -7.33 -1.84
CA LEU A 9 8.54 -8.28 -2.31
C LEU A 9 8.96 -9.25 -1.19
N GLY A 10 9.25 -10.50 -1.51
CA GLY A 10 9.35 -11.60 -0.53
C GLY A 10 10.51 -11.48 0.47
N CYS A 11 10.23 -10.96 1.66
CA CYS A 11 10.96 -11.23 2.92
C CYS A 11 10.12 -10.75 4.12
N LYS A 12 10.50 -11.12 5.34
CA LYS A 12 9.78 -10.72 6.56
C LYS A 12 9.78 -9.20 6.78
N VAL A 13 10.89 -8.54 6.48
CA VAL A 13 11.03 -7.08 6.67
C VAL A 13 10.11 -6.33 5.71
N ASN A 14 10.09 -6.72 4.43
CA ASN A 14 9.20 -6.12 3.44
C ASN A 14 7.72 -6.26 3.80
N ALA A 15 7.31 -7.38 4.42
CA ALA A 15 5.94 -7.55 4.89
C ALA A 15 5.59 -6.57 6.02
N TYR A 16 6.49 -6.41 6.99
CA TYR A 16 6.34 -5.46 8.09
C TYR A 16 6.31 -4.00 7.59
N ASP A 17 7.24 -3.65 6.70
CA ASP A 17 7.35 -2.31 6.15
C ASP A 17 6.14 -1.97 5.27
N SER A 18 5.68 -2.91 4.43
CA SER A 18 4.48 -2.73 3.60
C SER A 18 3.24 -2.49 4.45
N ALA A 19 3.08 -3.22 5.57
CA ALA A 19 1.99 -3.00 6.52
C ALA A 19 2.08 -1.62 7.18
N THR A 20 3.29 -1.21 7.59
CA THR A 20 3.53 0.11 8.19
C THR A 20 3.24 1.25 7.21
N ILE A 21 3.66 1.10 5.96
CA ILE A 21 3.39 2.07 4.88
C ILE A 21 1.88 2.15 4.61
N ALA A 22 1.19 1.00 4.55
CA ALA A 22 -0.25 0.93 4.37
C ALA A 22 -1.00 1.72 5.45
N ASP A 23 -0.63 1.58 6.71
CA ASP A 23 -1.29 2.28 7.82
C ASP A 23 -1.06 3.78 7.76
N ARG A 24 0.16 4.22 7.42
CA ARG A 24 0.47 5.65 7.24
C ARG A 24 -0.32 6.26 6.07
N LEU A 25 -0.48 5.53 4.96
CA LEU A 25 -1.25 6.00 3.81
C LEU A 25 -2.75 6.11 4.14
N ARG A 26 -3.30 5.15 4.89
CA ARG A 26 -4.68 5.25 5.39
C ARG A 26 -4.88 6.46 6.30
N ALA A 27 -3.95 6.69 7.24
CA ALA A 27 -3.98 7.84 8.13
C ALA A 27 -3.87 9.18 7.38
N ALA A 28 -3.15 9.20 6.24
CA ALA A 28 -3.06 10.35 5.35
C ALA A 28 -4.29 10.53 4.43
N GLY A 29 -5.32 9.70 4.55
CA GLY A 29 -6.55 9.77 3.75
C GLY A 29 -6.42 9.18 2.34
N CYS A 30 -5.43 8.30 2.10
CA CYS A 30 -5.35 7.50 0.87
C CYS A 30 -6.22 6.24 0.97
N ARG A 31 -6.70 5.76 -0.18
CA ARG A 31 -7.40 4.48 -0.31
C ARG A 31 -6.44 3.44 -0.84
N LEU A 32 -6.18 2.39 -0.07
CA LEU A 32 -5.43 1.24 -0.58
C LEU A 32 -6.34 0.38 -1.47
N VAL A 33 -5.82 -0.01 -2.63
CA VAL A 33 -6.50 -0.90 -3.57
C VAL A 33 -5.74 -2.21 -3.70
N GLY A 34 -6.46 -3.28 -4.01
CA GLY A 34 -5.88 -4.60 -4.18
C GLY A 34 -4.99 -4.73 -5.42
N PRO A 35 -4.20 -5.81 -5.52
CA PRO A 35 -3.41 -6.12 -6.71
C PRO A 35 -4.28 -6.14 -7.98
N GLY A 36 -3.79 -5.54 -9.06
CA GLY A 36 -4.51 -5.48 -10.35
C GLY A 36 -5.71 -4.53 -10.38
N ALA A 37 -6.06 -3.88 -9.27
CA ALA A 37 -7.07 -2.82 -9.27
C ALA A 37 -6.47 -1.51 -9.80
N PRO A 38 -7.26 -0.64 -10.45
CA PRO A 38 -6.79 0.66 -10.90
C PRO A 38 -6.30 1.53 -9.73
N ALA A 39 -5.01 1.89 -9.76
CA ALA A 39 -4.35 2.75 -8.78
C ALA A 39 -3.84 4.03 -9.43
N ASP A 40 -3.81 5.12 -8.66
CA ASP A 40 -3.22 6.39 -9.09
C ASP A 40 -1.70 6.40 -8.84
N VAL A 41 -1.24 5.57 -7.90
CA VAL A 41 0.17 5.38 -7.50
C VAL A 41 0.42 3.90 -7.18
N VAL A 42 1.57 3.37 -7.59
CA VAL A 42 2.03 1.99 -7.37
C VAL A 42 3.40 2.00 -6.70
#